data_AF-A0A160VIZ9-F1
#
_entry.id   AF-A0A160VIZ9-F1
#
_cell.length_a   1.000
_cell.length_b   1.000
_cell.length_c   1.000
_cell.angle_alpha   90.00
_cell.angle_beta   90.00
_cell.angle_gamma   90.00
#
_symmetry.space_group_name_H-M   'P 1'
#
loop_
_entity.id
_entity.type
_entity.pdbx_description
1 polymer ?
#
loop_
_entity_poly.entity_id
_entity_poly.type
_entity_poly.pdbx_seq_one_letter_code
_entity_poly.pdbx_strand_id
1 'polypeptide(L)'
;MAQKQKVSLPSSNPGDLKKILSIGKKRGTLEEYIARFDITLSVMQTPDALKRTAYELIADAASENIRYIEVRYSPILHTTKGMTLEDAVISVLDGLKKGEEDFGVISGIIVCGIRHISPESSLKLADLCVRYKNKGVVGFDLAGAEENYPAKDHREAFYMILNHNINATIHAGEAFGPSSIHQAIHYCGAHRIGHGTRLREDIDLMNYVNNHRIALEICLTSNWHTHSVPSLQHHPMKYYYDQGIRVTLNTDNRLISDTTLTKEFALARDLFGFTLHDFREITIVAMKSAFLPHIARRAMIKNIADEFETEFKILPEYIEQKK
;
A
#
# COMPACT_ATOMS: atom_id res chain seq x y z
N MET A 1 10.32 5.17 22.04
CA MET A 1 9.19 4.34 22.52
C MET A 1 9.67 3.21 23.44
N ALA A 2 10.58 2.34 22.99
CA ALA A 2 11.07 1.19 23.77
C ALA A 2 11.53 1.54 25.20
N GLN A 3 12.34 2.59 25.39
CA GLN A 3 12.79 3.02 26.72
C GLN A 3 11.62 3.39 27.65
N LYS A 4 10.65 4.20 27.19
CA LYS A 4 9.45 4.60 27.96
C LYS A 4 8.60 3.38 28.32
N GLN A 5 8.48 2.42 27.40
CA GLN A 5 7.64 1.23 27.56
C GLN A 5 8.38 0.03 28.17
N LYS A 6 9.68 0.16 28.50
CA LYS A 6 10.55 -0.92 28.98
C LYS A 6 10.55 -2.16 28.07
N VAL A 7 10.54 -1.95 26.76
CA VAL A 7 10.62 -3.03 25.75
C VAL A 7 12.09 -3.29 25.42
N SER A 8 12.50 -4.56 25.46
CA SER A 8 13.84 -4.97 25.05
C SER A 8 13.96 -4.92 23.52
N LEU A 9 15.05 -4.34 23.03
CA LEU A 9 15.37 -4.27 21.61
C LEU A 9 16.70 -5.00 21.35
N PRO A 10 16.93 -5.52 20.13
CA PRO A 10 18.19 -6.18 19.78
C PRO A 10 19.40 -5.23 19.78
N SER A 11 19.17 -3.92 19.73
CA SER A 11 20.20 -2.90 19.95
C SER A 11 19.59 -1.61 20.50
N SER A 12 20.32 -0.91 21.36
CA SER A 12 20.02 0.46 21.82
C SER A 12 20.67 1.54 20.97
N ASN A 13 21.62 1.17 20.09
CA ASN A 13 22.26 2.08 19.14
C ASN A 13 21.34 2.26 17.90
N PRO A 14 20.91 3.48 17.56
CA PRO A 14 20.02 3.72 16.42
C PRO A 14 20.58 3.25 15.07
N GLY A 15 21.88 3.37 14.85
CA GLY A 15 22.53 2.95 13.61
C GLY A 15 22.54 1.44 13.44
N ASP A 16 22.82 0.70 14.52
CA ASP A 16 22.77 -0.76 14.48
C ASP A 16 21.33 -1.28 14.43
N LEU A 17 20.41 -0.64 15.15
CA LEU A 17 18.99 -0.95 15.05
C LEU A 17 18.45 -0.72 13.63
N LYS A 18 18.88 0.36 12.95
CA LYS A 18 18.55 0.58 11.54
C LYS A 18 19.04 -0.57 10.66
N LYS A 19 20.29 -1.02 10.82
CA LYS A 19 20.83 -2.16 10.04
C LYS A 19 20.08 -3.47 10.29
N ILE A 20 19.55 -3.68 11.49
CA ILE A 20 18.76 -4.87 11.84
C ILE A 20 17.37 -4.80 11.19
N LEU A 21 16.74 -3.63 11.25
CA LEU A 21 15.41 -3.40 10.70
C LEU A 21 15.40 -3.34 9.17
N SER A 22 16.40 -2.71 8.56
CA SER A 22 16.50 -2.60 7.10
C SER A 22 17.03 -3.89 6.50
N ILE A 23 16.47 -4.30 5.38
CA ILE A 23 16.96 -5.46 4.61
C ILE A 23 18.31 -5.15 3.95
N GLY A 24 18.52 -3.89 3.54
CA GLY A 24 19.74 -3.46 2.88
C GLY A 24 19.90 -4.14 1.51
N LYS A 25 21.10 -4.64 1.21
CA LYS A 25 21.35 -5.38 -0.05
C LYS A 25 21.11 -6.90 0.07
N LYS A 26 20.75 -7.38 1.25
CA LYS A 26 20.46 -8.81 1.47
C LYS A 26 19.06 -9.09 0.95
N ARG A 27 18.81 -10.26 0.38
CA ARG A 27 17.46 -10.68 0.01
C ARG A 27 17.09 -11.90 0.85
N GLY A 28 15.79 -12.09 1.07
CA GLY A 28 15.26 -13.16 1.90
C GLY A 28 13.84 -13.51 1.48
N THR A 29 13.27 -14.54 2.08
CA THR A 29 11.87 -14.91 1.77
C THR A 29 10.89 -13.84 2.29
N LEU A 30 9.64 -13.87 1.82
CA LEU A 30 8.58 -12.99 2.33
C LEU A 30 8.38 -13.15 3.85
N GLU A 31 8.58 -14.35 4.39
CA GLU A 31 8.50 -14.63 5.82
C GLU A 31 9.62 -13.96 6.61
N GLU A 32 10.86 -14.03 6.11
CA GLU A 32 12.01 -13.32 6.71
C GLU A 32 11.81 -11.80 6.65
N TYR A 33 11.22 -11.30 5.57
CA TYR A 33 10.81 -9.91 5.43
C TYR A 33 9.83 -9.51 6.54
N ILE A 34 8.77 -10.29 6.72
CA ILE A 34 7.71 -10.06 7.71
C ILE A 34 8.23 -10.16 9.15
N ALA A 35 9.15 -11.08 9.46
CA ALA A 35 9.68 -11.27 10.81
C ALA A 35 10.36 -10.01 11.38
N ARG A 36 10.84 -9.10 10.53
CA ARG A 36 11.44 -7.81 10.98
C ARG A 36 10.40 -6.87 11.60
N PHE A 37 9.12 -7.03 11.25
CA PHE A 37 8.06 -6.22 11.83
C PHE A 37 7.86 -6.50 13.32
N ASP A 38 8.22 -7.69 13.84
CA ASP A 38 8.09 -8.03 15.26
C ASP A 38 8.76 -6.99 16.18
N ILE A 39 9.90 -6.46 15.76
CA ILE A 39 10.61 -5.40 16.49
C ILE A 39 9.76 -4.13 16.55
N THR A 40 9.19 -3.70 15.42
CA THR A 40 8.34 -2.50 15.37
C THR A 40 7.02 -2.70 16.11
N LEU A 41 6.41 -3.88 15.97
CA LEU A 41 5.18 -4.25 16.65
C LEU A 41 5.38 -4.24 18.16
N SER A 42 6.54 -4.68 18.67
CA SER A 42 6.83 -4.71 20.11
C SER A 42 6.70 -3.36 20.83
N VAL A 43 6.90 -2.25 20.10
CA VAL A 43 6.81 -0.87 20.64
C VAL A 43 5.51 -0.15 20.24
N MET A 44 4.67 -0.76 19.41
CA MET A 44 3.40 -0.22 18.92
C MET A 44 2.18 -0.92 19.56
N GLN A 45 2.28 -1.29 20.84
CA GLN A 45 1.21 -1.98 21.57
C GLN A 45 0.42 -1.06 22.53
N THR A 46 0.50 0.26 22.34
CA THR A 46 -0.19 1.25 23.19
C THR A 46 -0.80 2.37 22.34
N PRO A 47 -1.94 2.97 22.74
CA PRO A 47 -2.57 4.08 22.02
C PRO A 47 -1.61 5.23 21.65
N ASP A 48 -0.85 5.73 22.62
CA ASP A 48 0.15 6.80 22.44
C ASP A 48 1.18 6.47 21.34
N ALA A 49 1.57 5.20 21.24
CA ALA A 49 2.59 4.77 20.29
C ALA A 49 2.03 4.72 18.87
N LEU A 50 0.82 4.17 18.70
CA LEU A 50 0.13 4.16 17.41
C LEU A 50 -0.17 5.58 16.93
N LYS A 51 -0.70 6.44 17.82
CA LYS A 51 -0.97 7.85 17.53
C LYS A 51 0.29 8.58 17.07
N ARG A 52 1.40 8.40 17.80
CA ARG A 52 2.69 8.99 17.44
C ARG A 52 3.19 8.49 16.08
N THR A 53 3.20 7.18 15.86
CA THR A 53 3.70 6.61 14.60
C THR A 53 2.87 7.08 13.40
N ALA A 54 1.55 7.13 13.54
CA ALA A 54 0.66 7.63 12.50
C ALA A 54 0.88 9.12 12.20
N TYR A 55 1.08 9.95 13.22
CA TYR A 55 1.43 11.36 13.07
C TYR A 55 2.77 11.55 12.35
N GLU A 56 3.82 10.83 12.80
CA GLU A 56 5.17 10.90 12.20
C GLU A 56 5.17 10.39 10.75
N LEU A 57 4.34 9.39 10.41
CA LEU A 57 4.17 8.94 9.03
C LEU A 57 3.61 10.06 8.12
N ILE A 58 2.66 10.85 8.61
CA ILE A 58 2.12 11.98 7.84
C ILE A 58 3.16 13.09 7.68
N ALA A 59 3.95 13.38 8.73
CA ALA A 59 5.06 14.32 8.64
C ALA A 59 6.07 13.90 7.55
N ASP A 60 6.43 12.62 7.52
CA ASP A 60 7.32 12.10 6.49
C ASP A 60 6.68 12.16 5.08
N ALA A 61 5.39 11.85 4.97
CA ALA A 61 4.67 11.90 3.69
C ALA A 61 4.65 13.33 3.12
N ALA A 62 4.42 14.32 3.98
CA ALA A 62 4.46 15.74 3.63
C ALA A 62 5.85 16.15 3.13
N SER A 63 6.92 15.64 3.74
CA SER A 63 8.30 15.92 3.31
C SER A 63 8.62 15.42 1.89
N GLU A 64 7.82 14.50 1.35
CA GLU A 64 7.91 13.98 -0.01
C GLU A 64 6.82 14.53 -0.95
N ASN A 65 6.12 15.60 -0.55
CA ASN A 65 5.02 16.22 -1.28
C ASN A 65 3.82 15.29 -1.54
N ILE A 66 3.63 14.25 -0.72
CA ILE A 66 2.46 13.39 -0.81
C ILE A 66 1.24 14.20 -0.35
N ARG A 67 0.22 14.28 -1.21
CA ARG A 67 -1.04 15.02 -0.93
C ARG A 67 -2.13 14.15 -0.32
N TYR A 68 -2.08 12.86 -0.63
CA TYR A 68 -3.04 11.87 -0.18
C TYR A 68 -2.35 10.53 0.05
N ILE A 69 -2.63 9.89 1.19
CA ILE A 69 -2.09 8.58 1.54
C ILE A 69 -3.18 7.65 2.10
N GLU A 70 -3.21 6.42 1.60
CA GLU A 70 -4.01 5.34 2.17
C GLU A 70 -3.11 4.43 3.01
N VAL A 71 -3.17 4.59 4.33
CA VAL A 71 -2.34 3.85 5.27
C VAL A 71 -3.00 2.52 5.55
N ARG A 72 -2.33 1.43 5.17
CA ARG A 72 -2.77 0.07 5.48
C ARG A 72 -2.05 -0.47 6.71
N TYR A 73 -2.80 -1.12 7.60
CA TYR A 73 -2.24 -1.87 8.72
C TYR A 73 -3.29 -2.85 9.27
N SER A 74 -2.86 -3.79 10.10
CA SER A 74 -3.76 -4.74 10.76
C SER A 74 -3.93 -4.42 12.24
N PRO A 75 -5.09 -3.91 12.68
CA PRO A 75 -5.36 -3.60 14.08
C PRO A 75 -5.10 -4.78 15.03
N ILE A 76 -5.30 -6.03 14.57
CA ILE A 76 -5.12 -7.23 15.41
C ILE A 76 -3.68 -7.40 15.90
N LEU A 77 -2.68 -6.93 15.13
CA LEU A 77 -1.26 -7.03 15.47
C LEU A 77 -0.84 -6.11 16.63
N HIS A 78 -1.75 -5.24 17.10
CA HIS A 78 -1.50 -4.26 18.15
C HIS A 78 -2.22 -4.58 19.47
N THR A 79 -2.80 -5.78 19.59
CA THR A 79 -3.66 -6.15 20.72
C THR A 79 -2.95 -6.94 21.83
N THR A 80 -1.65 -7.23 21.70
CA THR A 80 -0.92 -8.15 22.59
C THR A 80 -0.77 -7.65 24.03
N LYS A 81 -0.95 -6.36 24.27
CA LYS A 81 -0.94 -5.73 25.62
C LYS A 81 -2.31 -5.23 26.08
N GLY A 82 -3.39 -5.81 25.55
CA GLY A 82 -4.76 -5.57 26.01
C GLY A 82 -5.48 -4.40 25.34
N MET A 83 -4.87 -3.77 24.33
CA MET A 83 -5.55 -2.80 23.48
C MET A 83 -6.61 -3.51 22.63
N THR A 84 -7.82 -2.95 22.55
CA THR A 84 -8.88 -3.48 21.68
C THR A 84 -8.61 -3.17 20.21
N LEU A 85 -9.34 -3.82 19.30
CA LEU A 85 -9.28 -3.48 17.88
C LEU A 85 -9.76 -2.03 17.64
N GLU A 86 -10.78 -1.58 18.38
CA GLU A 86 -11.26 -0.22 18.34
C GLU A 86 -10.20 0.78 18.80
N ASP A 87 -9.55 0.53 19.94
CA ASP A 87 -8.50 1.40 20.46
C ASP A 87 -7.38 1.58 19.42
N ALA A 88 -6.98 0.49 18.74
CA ALA A 88 -5.97 0.54 17.70
C ALA A 88 -6.38 1.42 16.51
N VAL A 89 -7.64 1.32 16.05
CA VAL A 89 -8.18 2.16 14.96
C VAL A 89 -8.30 3.62 15.37
N ILE A 90 -8.87 3.89 16.54
CA ILE A 90 -9.02 5.26 17.06
C ILE A 90 -7.66 5.93 17.22
N SER A 91 -6.67 5.20 17.76
CA SER A 91 -5.33 5.76 18.00
C SER A 91 -4.63 6.16 16.69
N VAL A 92 -4.76 5.34 15.65
CA VAL A 92 -4.20 5.67 14.33
C VAL A 92 -4.96 6.84 13.71
N LEU A 93 -6.30 6.83 13.74
CA LEU A 93 -7.12 7.96 13.25
C LEU A 93 -6.73 9.29 13.89
N ASP A 94 -6.53 9.30 15.20
CA ASP A 94 -6.10 10.46 15.97
C ASP A 94 -4.74 11.01 15.49
N GLY A 95 -3.78 10.12 15.24
CA GLY A 95 -2.44 10.50 14.76
C GLY A 95 -2.48 11.03 13.33
N LEU A 96 -3.22 10.33 12.46
CA LEU A 96 -3.42 10.74 11.07
C LEU A 96 -4.12 12.10 10.98
N LYS A 97 -5.21 12.31 11.73
CA LYS A 97 -5.93 13.57 11.77
C LYS A 97 -5.03 14.72 12.24
N LYS A 98 -4.25 14.49 13.30
CA LYS A 98 -3.33 15.52 13.80
C LYS A 98 -2.24 15.83 12.76
N GLY A 99 -1.77 14.83 12.03
CA GLY A 99 -0.83 15.01 10.93
C GLY A 99 -1.42 15.79 9.77
N GLU A 100 -2.68 15.51 9.41
CA GLU A 100 -3.41 16.26 8.38
C GLU A 100 -3.57 17.74 8.77
N GLU A 101 -3.91 18.03 10.02
CA GLU A 101 -4.01 19.40 10.55
C GLU A 101 -2.68 20.18 10.49
N ASP A 102 -1.57 19.52 10.79
CA ASP A 102 -0.25 20.17 10.87
C ASP A 102 0.48 20.25 9.52
N PHE A 103 0.25 19.29 8.63
CA PHE A 103 1.03 19.13 7.38
C PHE A 103 0.20 19.14 6.10
N GLY A 104 -1.14 19.13 6.19
CA GLY A 104 -2.04 19.24 5.03
C GLY A 104 -2.15 17.98 4.16
N VAL A 105 -1.59 16.84 4.59
CA VAL A 105 -1.70 15.57 3.87
C VAL A 105 -3.00 14.88 4.25
N ILE A 106 -3.88 14.69 3.27
CA ILE A 106 -5.14 13.96 3.47
C ILE A 106 -4.82 12.48 3.63
N SER A 107 -5.54 11.80 4.52
CA SER A 107 -5.28 10.37 4.76
C SER A 107 -6.55 9.52 4.87
N GLY A 108 -6.38 8.21 4.68
CA GLY A 108 -7.41 7.21 4.93
C GLY A 108 -6.80 5.91 5.42
N ILE A 109 -7.53 5.16 6.25
CA ILE A 109 -7.12 3.86 6.75
C ILE A 109 -7.67 2.75 5.85
N ILE A 110 -6.81 1.80 5.50
CA ILE A 110 -7.21 0.51 4.97
C ILE A 110 -6.98 -0.55 6.06
N VAL A 111 -8.07 -1.15 6.55
CA VAL A 111 -7.98 -2.20 7.58
C VAL A 111 -7.55 -3.50 6.90
N CYS A 112 -6.46 -4.10 7.36
CA CYS A 112 -5.87 -5.27 6.71
C CYS A 112 -6.08 -6.55 7.51
N GLY A 113 -6.69 -7.57 6.89
CA GLY A 113 -6.61 -8.96 7.35
C GLY A 113 -5.22 -9.54 7.13
N ILE A 114 -4.79 -10.47 7.99
CA ILE A 114 -3.53 -11.20 7.84
C ILE A 114 -3.84 -12.65 7.56
N ARG A 115 -3.57 -13.10 6.33
CA ARG A 115 -4.06 -14.38 5.81
C ARG A 115 -3.65 -15.61 6.61
N HIS A 116 -2.42 -15.61 7.12
CA HIS A 116 -1.88 -16.72 7.91
C HIS A 116 -2.34 -16.73 9.38
N ILE A 117 -3.13 -15.74 9.83
CA ILE A 117 -3.76 -15.80 11.16
C ILE A 117 -4.99 -16.70 11.10
N SER A 118 -6.08 -16.24 10.48
CA SER A 118 -7.24 -17.08 10.14
C SER A 118 -8.31 -16.31 9.33
N PRO A 119 -9.20 -17.00 8.60
CA PRO A 119 -10.40 -16.39 8.00
C PRO A 119 -11.32 -15.71 9.01
N GLU A 120 -11.52 -16.28 10.20
CA GLU A 120 -12.37 -15.71 11.25
C GLU A 120 -11.82 -14.38 11.77
N SER A 121 -10.49 -14.26 11.87
CA SER A 121 -9.85 -12.99 12.21
C SER A 121 -10.09 -11.92 11.15
N SER A 122 -10.11 -12.31 9.86
CA SER A 122 -10.42 -11.41 8.75
C SER A 122 -11.87 -10.95 8.80
N LEU A 123 -12.81 -11.84 9.17
CA LEU A 123 -14.21 -11.48 9.34
C LEU A 123 -14.42 -10.49 10.49
N LYS A 124 -13.71 -10.65 11.61
CA LYS A 124 -13.72 -9.68 12.73
C LYS A 124 -13.19 -8.31 12.30
N LEU A 125 -12.12 -8.28 11.50
CA LEU A 125 -11.54 -7.05 10.98
C LEU A 125 -12.44 -6.40 9.91
N ALA A 126 -13.19 -7.20 9.14
CA ALA A 126 -14.20 -6.69 8.21
C ALA A 126 -15.36 -6.02 8.96
N ASP A 127 -15.86 -6.60 10.06
CA ASP A 127 -16.86 -5.96 10.93
C ASP A 127 -16.35 -4.62 11.47
N LEU A 128 -15.10 -4.59 11.96
CA LEU A 128 -14.45 -3.34 12.40
C LEU A 128 -14.41 -2.31 11.26
N CYS A 129 -14.01 -2.71 10.06
CA CYS A 129 -13.99 -1.85 8.88
C CYS A 129 -15.38 -1.26 8.58
N VAL A 130 -16.45 -2.07 8.69
CA VAL A 130 -17.84 -1.62 8.54
C VAL A 130 -18.22 -0.57 9.58
N ARG A 131 -17.89 -0.80 10.86
CA ARG A 131 -18.23 0.14 11.95
C ARG A 131 -17.54 1.51 11.84
N TYR A 132 -16.37 1.54 11.20
CA TYR A 132 -15.58 2.75 10.95
C TYR A 132 -15.67 3.27 9.52
N LYS A 133 -16.54 2.69 8.68
CA LYS A 133 -16.85 3.22 7.36
C LYS A 133 -17.24 4.70 7.46
N ASN A 134 -16.66 5.54 6.60
CA ASN A 134 -16.86 7.00 6.58
C ASN A 134 -16.39 7.73 7.85
N LYS A 135 -15.62 7.07 8.72
CA LYS A 135 -14.99 7.66 9.92
C LYS A 135 -13.46 7.58 9.83
N GLY A 136 -12.94 7.76 8.61
CA GLY A 136 -11.51 7.68 8.28
C GLY A 136 -11.05 6.32 7.74
N VAL A 137 -11.84 5.25 7.85
CA VAL A 137 -11.58 3.99 7.13
C VAL A 137 -12.17 4.06 5.73
N VAL A 138 -11.34 3.78 4.71
CA VAL A 138 -11.66 3.91 3.28
C VAL A 138 -11.66 2.59 2.52
N GLY A 139 -11.12 1.52 3.10
CA GLY A 139 -11.11 0.20 2.47
C GLY A 139 -10.66 -0.93 3.38
N PHE A 140 -10.67 -2.13 2.82
CA PHE A 140 -10.20 -3.37 3.44
C PHE A 140 -9.12 -4.04 2.58
N ASP A 141 -8.13 -4.66 3.22
CA ASP A 141 -7.03 -5.39 2.57
C ASP A 141 -6.85 -6.79 3.14
N LEU A 142 -6.12 -7.64 2.41
CA LEU A 142 -5.60 -8.92 2.88
C LEU A 142 -4.11 -9.04 2.51
N ALA A 143 -3.25 -9.08 3.52
CA ALA A 143 -1.80 -9.21 3.39
C ALA A 143 -1.27 -10.43 4.16
N GLY A 144 0.05 -10.50 4.36
CA GLY A 144 0.76 -11.61 5.01
C GLY A 144 1.27 -12.67 4.02
N ALA A 145 1.89 -13.73 4.54
CA ALA A 145 2.45 -14.83 3.75
C ALA A 145 1.47 -15.41 2.72
N GLU A 146 1.72 -15.21 1.42
CA GLU A 146 0.75 -15.50 0.35
C GLU A 146 0.67 -16.97 -0.03
N GLU A 147 1.80 -17.66 -0.16
CA GLU A 147 1.83 -19.07 -0.53
C GLU A 147 1.19 -19.92 0.59
N ASN A 148 0.36 -20.90 0.21
CA ASN A 148 -0.42 -21.76 1.11
C ASN A 148 -1.53 -21.07 1.94
N TYR A 149 -1.73 -19.75 1.80
CA TYR A 149 -2.81 -19.01 2.45
C TYR A 149 -3.68 -18.28 1.41
N PRO A 150 -4.53 -19.02 0.68
CA PRO A 150 -5.22 -18.51 -0.49
C PRO A 150 -6.30 -17.48 -0.13
N ALA A 151 -6.41 -16.40 -0.92
CA ALA A 151 -7.35 -15.32 -0.65
C ALA A 151 -8.81 -15.79 -0.56
N LYS A 152 -9.18 -16.83 -1.34
CA LYS A 152 -10.55 -17.38 -1.37
C LYS A 152 -11.04 -17.88 -0.01
N ASP A 153 -10.13 -18.26 0.91
CA ASP A 153 -10.52 -18.73 2.25
C ASP A 153 -11.07 -17.57 3.09
N HIS A 154 -10.73 -16.32 2.73
CA HIS A 154 -11.19 -15.09 3.38
C HIS A 154 -12.43 -14.50 2.71
N ARG A 155 -13.06 -15.20 1.76
CA ARG A 155 -14.21 -14.72 0.97
C ARG A 155 -15.31 -14.12 1.82
N GLU A 156 -15.66 -14.73 2.94
CA GLU A 156 -16.78 -14.25 3.78
C GLU A 156 -16.52 -12.85 4.36
N ALA A 157 -15.27 -12.53 4.69
CA ALA A 157 -14.88 -11.18 5.11
C ALA A 157 -15.09 -10.17 3.96
N PHE A 158 -14.62 -10.51 2.77
CA PHE A 158 -14.78 -9.64 1.59
C PHE A 158 -16.24 -9.54 1.13
N TYR A 159 -17.02 -10.60 1.24
CA TYR A 159 -18.45 -10.57 0.97
C TYR A 159 -19.16 -9.56 1.89
N MET A 160 -18.80 -9.49 3.17
CA MET A 160 -19.30 -8.45 4.08
C MET A 160 -18.88 -7.03 3.63
N ILE A 161 -17.60 -6.83 3.29
CA ILE A 161 -17.06 -5.55 2.81
C ILE A 161 -17.82 -5.03 1.59
N LEU A 162 -18.03 -5.90 0.59
CA LEU A 162 -18.73 -5.56 -0.64
C LEU A 162 -20.22 -5.24 -0.39
N ASN A 163 -20.92 -6.04 0.43
CA ASN A 163 -22.32 -5.78 0.79
C ASN A 163 -22.52 -4.48 1.57
N HIS A 164 -21.46 -3.97 2.20
CA HIS A 164 -21.47 -2.68 2.88
C HIS A 164 -20.93 -1.54 2.00
N ASN A 165 -20.71 -1.74 0.70
CA ASN A 165 -20.19 -0.74 -0.24
C ASN A 165 -18.86 -0.14 0.25
N ILE A 166 -17.93 -0.99 0.67
CA ILE A 166 -16.58 -0.61 1.09
C ILE A 166 -15.59 -1.10 0.03
N ASN A 167 -14.59 -0.30 -0.27
CA ASN A 167 -13.56 -0.67 -1.24
C ASN A 167 -12.66 -1.79 -0.69
N ALA A 168 -12.10 -2.56 -1.60
CA ALA A 168 -11.25 -3.71 -1.30
C ALA A 168 -10.00 -3.66 -2.17
N THR A 169 -8.84 -3.83 -1.56
CA THR A 169 -7.57 -4.16 -2.23
C THR A 169 -7.07 -5.48 -1.66
N ILE A 170 -6.25 -6.23 -2.37
CA ILE A 170 -5.71 -7.52 -1.89
C ILE A 170 -4.30 -7.70 -2.40
N HIS A 171 -3.34 -8.03 -1.53
CA HIS A 171 -2.02 -8.47 -1.96
C HIS A 171 -2.14 -9.77 -2.74
N ALA A 172 -1.72 -9.80 -4.00
CA ALA A 172 -1.78 -11.01 -4.80
C ALA A 172 -0.75 -11.01 -5.92
N GLY A 173 -0.25 -12.20 -6.25
CA GLY A 173 0.71 -12.38 -7.32
C GLY A 173 2.11 -11.88 -6.96
N GLU A 174 2.49 -11.89 -5.68
CA GLU A 174 3.82 -11.50 -5.19
C GLU A 174 4.69 -12.73 -4.96
N ALA A 175 4.28 -13.62 -4.05
CA ALA A 175 4.92 -14.90 -3.75
C ALA A 175 4.16 -16.10 -4.35
N PHE A 176 2.95 -15.90 -4.89
CA PHE A 176 2.21 -16.92 -5.66
C PHE A 176 1.87 -16.45 -7.09
N GLY A 177 1.32 -17.33 -7.92
CA GLY A 177 1.10 -17.06 -9.34
C GLY A 177 -0.22 -16.33 -9.67
N PRO A 178 -0.59 -16.23 -10.96
CA PRO A 178 -1.84 -15.64 -11.43
C PRO A 178 -3.10 -16.18 -10.74
N SER A 179 -3.11 -17.44 -10.31
CA SER A 179 -4.22 -18.03 -9.55
C SER A 179 -4.54 -17.27 -8.26
N SER A 180 -3.54 -16.65 -7.63
CA SER A 180 -3.76 -15.77 -6.46
C SER A 180 -4.52 -14.50 -6.84
N ILE A 181 -4.10 -13.86 -7.93
CA ILE A 181 -4.72 -12.65 -8.47
C ILE A 181 -6.16 -12.96 -8.89
N HIS A 182 -6.37 -14.09 -9.57
CA HIS A 182 -7.69 -14.57 -9.94
C HIS A 182 -8.58 -14.76 -8.69
N GLN A 183 -8.06 -15.34 -7.61
CA GLN A 183 -8.82 -15.48 -6.37
C GLN A 183 -9.17 -14.13 -5.74
N ALA A 184 -8.20 -13.21 -5.67
CA ALA A 184 -8.43 -11.86 -5.16
C ALA A 184 -9.55 -11.12 -5.93
N ILE A 185 -9.55 -11.22 -7.25
CA ILE A 185 -10.54 -10.55 -8.10
C ILE A 185 -11.90 -11.27 -8.04
N HIS A 186 -11.93 -12.57 -8.35
CA HIS A 186 -13.20 -13.25 -8.64
C HIS A 186 -13.88 -13.85 -7.41
N TYR A 187 -13.13 -14.22 -6.37
CA TYR A 187 -13.72 -14.73 -5.12
C TYR A 187 -13.93 -13.60 -4.11
N CYS A 188 -13.02 -12.63 -4.07
CA CYS A 188 -13.02 -11.58 -3.04
C CYS A 188 -13.42 -10.19 -3.58
N GLY A 189 -13.61 -10.01 -4.89
CA GLY A 189 -14.07 -8.75 -5.47
C GLY A 189 -13.09 -7.58 -5.27
N ALA A 190 -11.79 -7.84 -5.36
CA ALA A 190 -10.78 -6.79 -5.23
C ALA A 190 -10.94 -5.70 -6.31
N HIS A 191 -10.90 -4.43 -5.89
CA HIS A 191 -10.95 -3.26 -6.77
C HIS A 191 -9.54 -2.82 -7.21
N ARG A 192 -8.52 -3.21 -6.44
CA ARG A 192 -7.09 -3.04 -6.73
C ARG A 192 -6.33 -4.29 -6.29
N ILE A 193 -5.15 -4.49 -6.85
CA ILE A 193 -4.26 -5.60 -6.49
C ILE A 193 -2.96 -5.02 -5.95
N GLY A 194 -2.60 -5.41 -4.73
CA GLY A 194 -1.28 -5.20 -4.16
C GLY A 194 -0.26 -6.03 -4.93
N HIS A 195 0.77 -5.37 -5.48
CA HIS A 195 1.83 -5.96 -6.30
C HIS A 195 1.36 -6.44 -7.69
N GLY A 196 0.88 -7.69 -7.82
CA GLY A 196 0.56 -8.29 -9.12
C GLY A 196 1.78 -8.55 -10.02
N THR A 197 2.97 -8.79 -9.46
CA THR A 197 4.21 -8.97 -10.24
C THR A 197 4.13 -10.17 -11.19
N ARG A 198 3.31 -11.17 -10.86
CA ARG A 198 3.16 -12.38 -11.68
C ARG A 198 1.97 -12.37 -12.64
N LEU A 199 1.22 -11.27 -12.77
CA LEU A 199 0.06 -11.15 -13.67
C LEU A 199 0.38 -11.51 -15.13
N ARG A 200 1.54 -11.12 -15.66
CA ARG A 200 1.96 -11.37 -17.05
C ARG A 200 2.02 -12.86 -17.45
N GLU A 201 2.03 -13.77 -16.48
CA GLU A 201 2.06 -15.21 -16.72
C GLU A 201 0.71 -15.75 -17.21
N ASP A 202 -0.37 -14.96 -17.08
CA ASP A 202 -1.71 -15.27 -17.58
C ASP A 202 -2.26 -14.09 -18.39
N ILE A 203 -2.18 -14.21 -19.73
CA ILE A 203 -2.58 -13.14 -20.65
C ILE A 203 -4.10 -12.89 -20.63
N ASP A 204 -4.92 -13.92 -20.41
CA ASP A 204 -6.37 -13.75 -20.35
C ASP A 204 -6.78 -12.95 -19.11
N LEU A 205 -6.24 -13.33 -17.94
CA LEU A 205 -6.45 -12.58 -16.71
C LEU A 205 -5.89 -11.15 -16.79
N MET A 206 -4.71 -10.98 -17.41
CA MET A 206 -4.12 -9.66 -17.63
C MET A 206 -5.02 -8.76 -18.48
N ASN A 207 -5.62 -9.31 -19.54
CA ASN A 207 -6.59 -8.58 -20.37
C ASN A 207 -7.84 -8.23 -19.57
N TYR A 208 -8.35 -9.14 -18.73
CA TYR A 208 -9.47 -8.85 -17.84
C TYR A 208 -9.17 -7.68 -16.90
N VAL A 209 -8.02 -7.72 -16.22
CA VAL A 209 -7.53 -6.66 -15.32
C VAL A 209 -7.48 -5.32 -16.05
N ASN A 210 -6.94 -5.30 -17.27
CA ASN A 210 -6.83 -4.10 -18.07
C ASN A 210 -8.19 -3.56 -18.51
N ASN A 211 -9.08 -4.41 -19.02
CA ASN A 211 -10.42 -4.02 -19.50
C ASN A 211 -11.29 -3.45 -18.38
N HIS A 212 -11.17 -3.99 -17.16
CA HIS A 212 -11.91 -3.52 -15.98
C HIS A 212 -11.18 -2.42 -15.21
N ARG A 213 -9.99 -2.02 -15.70
CA ARG A 213 -9.16 -0.96 -15.13
C ARG A 213 -8.83 -1.19 -13.64
N ILE A 214 -8.63 -2.45 -13.25
CA ILE A 214 -8.16 -2.85 -11.91
C ILE A 214 -6.71 -2.41 -11.79
N ALA A 215 -6.42 -1.56 -10.80
CA ALA A 215 -5.08 -1.00 -10.64
C ALA A 215 -4.13 -1.96 -9.90
N LEU A 216 -2.87 -1.97 -10.32
CA LEU A 216 -1.77 -2.66 -9.66
C LEU A 216 -0.98 -1.67 -8.81
N GLU A 217 -0.89 -1.94 -7.51
CA GLU A 217 -0.13 -1.16 -6.54
C GLU A 217 1.33 -1.65 -6.53
N ILE A 218 2.19 -1.07 -7.38
CA ILE A 218 3.56 -1.54 -7.59
C ILE A 218 4.50 -1.00 -6.50
N CYS A 219 5.40 -1.85 -6.00
CA CYS A 219 6.37 -1.53 -4.95
C CYS A 219 7.76 -2.07 -5.32
N LEU A 220 8.53 -1.33 -6.13
CA LEU A 220 9.73 -1.85 -6.81
C LEU A 220 10.76 -2.42 -5.83
N THR A 221 11.15 -1.65 -4.82
CA THR A 221 12.15 -2.07 -3.84
C THR A 221 11.66 -3.25 -3.00
N SER A 222 10.39 -3.20 -2.56
CA SER A 222 9.77 -4.29 -1.79
C SER A 222 9.77 -5.59 -2.60
N ASN A 223 9.30 -5.52 -3.85
CA ASN A 223 9.22 -6.68 -4.74
C ASN A 223 10.58 -7.32 -5.01
N TRP A 224 11.66 -6.53 -5.04
CA TRP A 224 13.01 -7.07 -5.12
C TRP A 224 13.48 -7.72 -3.81
N HIS A 225 13.18 -7.12 -2.66
CA HIS A 225 13.52 -7.67 -1.35
C HIS A 225 12.81 -8.98 -1.04
N THR A 226 11.55 -9.14 -1.47
CA THR A 226 10.73 -10.34 -1.24
C THR A 226 10.93 -11.44 -2.29
N HIS A 227 11.87 -11.27 -3.21
CA HIS A 227 12.13 -12.20 -4.33
C HIS A 227 10.95 -12.42 -5.28
N SER A 228 9.90 -11.59 -5.22
CA SER A 228 8.79 -11.63 -6.18
C SER A 228 9.23 -11.34 -7.63
N VAL A 229 10.40 -10.70 -7.80
CA VAL A 229 11.08 -10.53 -9.09
C VAL A 229 12.54 -10.98 -8.98
N PRO A 230 13.14 -11.53 -10.06
CA PRO A 230 14.53 -12.01 -10.01
C PRO A 230 15.55 -10.87 -9.86
N SER A 231 15.24 -9.69 -10.41
CA SER A 231 16.02 -8.45 -10.29
C SER A 231 15.13 -7.24 -10.63
N LEU A 232 15.55 -6.05 -10.20
CA LEU A 232 14.84 -4.80 -10.49
C LEU A 232 14.72 -4.52 -11.99
N GLN A 233 15.74 -4.86 -12.80
CA GLN A 233 15.70 -4.69 -14.26
C GLN A 233 14.63 -5.55 -14.93
N HIS A 234 14.26 -6.68 -14.32
CA HIS A 234 13.26 -7.61 -14.84
C HIS A 234 11.86 -7.39 -14.23
N HIS A 235 11.68 -6.30 -13.48
CA HIS A 235 10.40 -5.97 -12.88
C HIS A 235 9.34 -5.72 -13.98
N PRO A 236 8.12 -6.26 -13.87
CA PRO A 236 7.11 -6.20 -14.94
C PRO A 236 6.43 -4.83 -15.08
N MET A 237 6.79 -3.83 -14.27
CA MET A 237 6.09 -2.54 -14.21
C MET A 237 6.05 -1.85 -15.57
N LYS A 238 7.20 -1.74 -16.24
CA LYS A 238 7.26 -1.08 -17.56
C LYS A 238 6.43 -1.81 -18.60
N TYR A 239 6.50 -3.14 -18.60
CA TYR A 239 5.67 -3.97 -19.46
C TYR A 239 4.17 -3.73 -19.21
N TYR A 240 3.71 -3.73 -17.95
CA TYR A 240 2.32 -3.45 -17.62
C TYR A 240 1.88 -2.04 -18.04
N TYR A 241 2.71 -1.03 -17.79
CA TYR A 241 2.47 0.33 -18.23
C TYR A 241 2.31 0.42 -19.76
N ASP A 242 3.20 -0.24 -20.52
CA ASP A 242 3.17 -0.24 -21.99
C ASP A 242 1.95 -0.98 -22.56
N GLN A 243 1.42 -1.97 -21.83
CA GLN A 243 0.14 -2.62 -22.16
C GLN A 243 -1.09 -1.79 -21.75
N GLY A 244 -0.90 -0.61 -21.15
CA GLY A 244 -1.97 0.28 -20.71
C GLY A 244 -2.63 -0.11 -19.37
N ILE A 245 -2.05 -1.09 -18.65
CA ILE A 245 -2.51 -1.46 -17.30
C ILE A 245 -2.27 -0.29 -16.36
N ARG A 246 -3.23 -0.04 -15.48
CA ARG A 246 -3.10 0.99 -14.45
C ARG A 246 -2.10 0.52 -13.39
N VAL A 247 -0.89 1.07 -13.45
CA VAL A 247 0.13 0.88 -12.41
C VAL A 247 0.26 2.14 -11.55
N THR A 248 0.49 1.97 -10.26
CA THR A 248 0.87 3.05 -9.32
C THR A 248 2.21 2.72 -8.68
N LEU A 249 2.98 3.74 -8.27
CA LEU A 249 4.23 3.55 -7.55
C LEU A 249 4.02 3.81 -6.05
N ASN A 250 4.51 2.90 -5.22
CA ASN A 250 4.31 2.92 -3.78
C ASN A 250 5.56 2.40 -3.07
N THR A 251 5.72 2.77 -1.79
CA THR A 251 6.86 2.33 -0.99
C THR A 251 6.67 0.96 -0.35
N ASP A 252 5.42 0.47 -0.28
CA ASP A 252 5.00 -0.59 0.63
C ASP A 252 5.28 -0.20 2.08
N ASN A 253 6.50 -0.44 2.56
CA ASN A 253 6.96 -0.12 3.90
C ASN A 253 8.31 0.60 3.83
N ARG A 254 8.37 1.80 4.42
CA ARG A 254 9.52 2.72 4.26
C ARG A 254 10.73 2.28 5.08
N LEU A 255 10.50 1.79 6.29
CA LEU A 255 11.55 1.44 7.25
C LEU A 255 12.30 0.15 6.87
N ILE A 256 11.59 -0.94 6.59
CA ILE A 256 12.21 -2.25 6.34
C ILE A 256 12.91 -2.27 4.98
N SER A 257 12.33 -1.61 3.97
CA SER A 257 12.95 -1.44 2.66
C SER A 257 13.95 -0.27 2.58
N ASP A 258 14.12 0.54 3.64
CA ASP A 258 14.94 1.78 3.66
C ASP A 258 14.71 2.66 2.41
N THR A 259 13.43 2.79 2.02
CA THR A 259 13.01 3.51 0.81
C THR A 259 12.04 4.65 1.14
N THR A 260 11.84 5.51 0.15
CA THR A 260 10.93 6.66 0.20
C THR A 260 10.23 6.74 -1.16
N LEU A 261 9.10 7.44 -1.28
CA LEU A 261 8.38 7.52 -2.55
C LEU A 261 9.27 8.15 -3.64
N THR A 262 10.04 9.18 -3.27
CA THR A 262 11.02 9.83 -4.13
C THR A 262 12.05 8.83 -4.68
N LYS A 263 12.53 7.90 -3.85
CA LYS A 263 13.47 6.85 -4.28
C LYS A 263 12.80 5.86 -5.25
N GLU A 264 11.55 5.48 -5.03
CA GLU A 264 10.82 4.59 -5.94
C GLU A 264 10.62 5.23 -7.33
N PHE A 265 10.28 6.52 -7.38
CA PHE A 265 10.20 7.27 -8.64
C PHE A 265 11.57 7.38 -9.33
N ALA A 266 12.64 7.65 -8.58
CA ALA A 266 14.00 7.67 -9.12
C ALA A 266 14.41 6.31 -9.70
N LEU A 267 14.10 5.21 -9.01
CA LEU A 267 14.33 3.85 -9.51
C LEU A 267 13.56 3.60 -10.81
N ALA A 268 12.29 4.00 -10.88
CA ALA A 268 11.48 3.84 -12.08
C ALA A 268 12.08 4.60 -13.28
N ARG A 269 12.56 5.83 -13.07
CA ARG A 269 13.30 6.60 -14.09
C ARG A 269 14.56 5.88 -14.52
N ASP A 270 15.41 5.51 -13.58
CA ASP A 270 16.76 4.99 -13.86
C ASP A 270 16.74 3.59 -14.49
N LEU A 271 15.76 2.76 -14.14
CA LEU A 271 15.65 1.39 -14.64
C LEU A 271 14.82 1.27 -15.93
N PHE A 272 13.77 2.07 -16.07
CA PHE A 272 12.78 1.90 -17.14
C PHE A 272 12.64 3.10 -18.07
N GLY A 273 13.39 4.18 -17.82
CA GLY A 273 13.36 5.39 -18.63
C GLY A 273 12.07 6.21 -18.48
N PHE A 274 11.32 6.02 -17.39
CA PHE A 274 10.11 6.80 -17.14
C PHE A 274 10.44 8.30 -17.07
N THR A 275 9.67 9.08 -17.83
CA THR A 275 9.81 10.53 -17.96
C THR A 275 8.86 11.26 -17.01
N LEU A 276 8.98 12.59 -16.94
CA LEU A 276 8.01 13.40 -16.19
C LEU A 276 6.58 13.26 -16.74
N HIS A 277 6.41 13.06 -18.05
CA HIS A 277 5.09 12.82 -18.64
C HIS A 277 4.49 11.51 -18.13
N ASP A 278 5.29 10.45 -18.05
CA ASP A 278 4.83 9.17 -17.51
C ASP A 278 4.50 9.28 -16.01
N PHE A 279 5.29 10.03 -15.24
CA PHE A 279 5.01 10.27 -13.83
C PHE A 279 3.75 11.10 -13.59
N ARG A 280 3.42 12.03 -14.48
CA ARG A 280 2.13 12.72 -14.47
C ARG A 280 0.98 11.71 -14.64
N GLU A 281 1.08 10.82 -15.63
CA GLU A 281 0.06 9.78 -15.86
C GLU A 281 -0.05 8.79 -14.70
N ILE A 282 1.08 8.28 -14.18
CA ILE A 282 1.11 7.37 -13.02
C ILE A 282 0.46 8.03 -11.79
N THR A 283 0.77 9.31 -11.53
CA THR A 283 0.17 10.06 -10.42
C THR A 283 -1.34 10.26 -10.59
N ILE A 284 -1.78 10.60 -11.80
CA ILE A 284 -3.21 10.73 -12.11
C ILE A 284 -3.92 9.37 -12.00
N VAL A 285 -3.31 8.28 -12.45
CA VAL A 285 -3.83 6.91 -12.32
C VAL A 285 -3.94 6.49 -10.86
N ALA A 286 -2.94 6.83 -10.04
CA ALA A 286 -2.99 6.59 -8.59
C ALA A 286 -4.20 7.29 -7.98
N MET A 287 -4.41 8.58 -8.29
CA MET A 287 -5.59 9.28 -7.79
C MET A 287 -6.89 8.72 -8.38
N LYS A 288 -6.97 8.38 -9.67
CA LYS A 288 -8.15 7.71 -10.26
C LYS A 288 -8.50 6.40 -9.56
N SER A 289 -7.51 5.72 -8.98
CA SER A 289 -7.66 4.44 -8.28
C SER A 289 -7.80 4.59 -6.76
N ALA A 290 -7.64 5.79 -6.21
CA ALA A 290 -7.84 6.07 -4.80
C ALA A 290 -9.29 5.77 -4.36
N PHE A 291 -9.43 5.29 -3.13
CA PHE A 291 -10.68 5.07 -2.41
C PHE A 291 -11.26 6.36 -1.81
N LEU A 292 -10.63 7.51 -2.12
CA LEU A 292 -11.15 8.83 -1.85
C LEU A 292 -12.48 9.08 -2.60
N PRO A 293 -13.47 9.76 -1.97
CA PRO A 293 -14.74 10.09 -2.62
C PRO A 293 -14.54 10.79 -3.97
N HIS A 294 -15.39 10.47 -4.94
CA HIS A 294 -15.21 10.88 -6.34
C HIS A 294 -15.04 12.40 -6.53
N ILE A 295 -15.80 13.22 -5.78
CA ILE A 295 -15.70 14.69 -5.85
C ILE A 295 -14.31 15.18 -5.42
N ALA A 296 -13.83 14.72 -4.26
CA ALA A 296 -12.51 15.08 -3.75
C ALA A 296 -11.39 14.58 -4.67
N ARG A 297 -11.52 13.35 -5.17
CA ARG A 297 -10.60 12.78 -6.14
C ARG A 297 -10.53 13.58 -7.44
N ARG A 298 -11.66 14.05 -7.99
CA ARG A 298 -11.68 14.92 -9.18
C ARG A 298 -10.99 16.25 -8.95
N ALA A 299 -11.24 16.89 -7.80
CA ALA A 299 -10.58 18.13 -7.45
C ALA A 299 -9.05 17.93 -7.35
N MET A 300 -8.61 16.85 -6.70
CA MET A 300 -7.18 16.54 -6.57
C MET A 300 -6.53 16.24 -7.93
N ILE A 301 -7.18 15.46 -8.80
CA ILE A 301 -6.69 15.19 -10.16
C ILE A 301 -6.54 16.50 -10.95
N LYS A 302 -7.52 17.40 -10.87
CA LYS A 302 -7.44 18.71 -11.53
C LYS A 302 -6.23 19.50 -11.02
N ASN A 303 -6.08 19.63 -9.70
CA ASN A 303 -4.96 20.37 -9.11
C ASN A 303 -3.60 19.77 -9.50
N ILE A 304 -3.47 18.45 -9.53
CA ILE A 304 -2.25 17.76 -9.97
C ILE A 304 -1.97 18.06 -11.44
N ALA A 305 -2.98 17.95 -12.31
CA ALA A 305 -2.82 18.22 -13.74
C ALA A 305 -2.42 19.68 -14.00
N ASP A 306 -3.11 20.63 -13.36
CA ASP A 306 -2.83 22.06 -13.46
C ASP A 306 -1.37 22.36 -13.06
N GLU A 307 -0.88 21.81 -11.95
CA GLU A 307 0.50 22.02 -11.49
C GLU A 307 1.54 21.44 -12.45
N PHE A 308 1.31 20.24 -13.00
CA PHE A 308 2.21 19.68 -14.00
C PHE A 308 2.26 20.56 -15.27
N GLU A 309 1.15 21.20 -15.63
CA GLU A 309 1.07 22.11 -16.77
C GLU A 309 1.73 23.46 -16.47
N THR A 310 1.50 24.05 -15.30
CA THR A 310 1.98 25.39 -14.97
C THR A 310 3.44 25.41 -14.49
N GLU A 311 3.81 24.52 -13.58
CA GLU A 311 5.14 24.50 -12.95
C GLU A 311 6.16 23.71 -13.78
N PHE A 312 5.72 22.61 -14.38
CA PHE A 312 6.60 21.70 -15.12
C PHE A 312 6.46 21.80 -16.65
N LYS A 313 5.53 22.63 -17.14
CA LYS A 313 5.26 22.84 -18.58
C LYS A 313 4.97 21.54 -19.33
N ILE A 314 4.41 20.54 -18.64
CA ILE A 314 3.97 19.29 -19.24
C ILE A 314 2.56 19.51 -19.78
N LEU A 315 2.48 20.12 -20.96
CA LEU A 315 1.21 20.33 -21.64
C LEU A 315 0.68 18.98 -22.16
N PRO A 316 -0.64 18.72 -22.13
CA PRO A 316 -1.21 17.65 -22.93
C PRO A 316 -0.80 17.90 -24.39
N GLU A 317 -0.12 16.94 -25.03
CA GLU A 317 0.38 17.10 -26.39
C GLU A 317 -0.76 17.62 -27.29
N TYR A 318 -0.66 18.88 -27.72
CA TYR A 318 -1.48 19.37 -28.82
C TYR A 318 -0.88 18.75 -30.08
N ILE A 319 -1.36 17.55 -30.44
CA ILE A 319 -1.06 16.97 -31.73
C ILE A 319 -1.67 17.91 -32.77
N GLU A 320 -0.81 18.64 -33.50
CA GLU A 320 -1.19 19.14 -34.82
C GLU A 320 -1.61 17.92 -35.64
N GLN A 321 -2.92 17.75 -35.85
CA GLN A 321 -3.39 16.87 -36.91
C GLN A 321 -2.83 17.42 -38.21
N LYS A 322 -1.77 16.77 -38.73
CA LYS A 322 -1.30 17.03 -40.09
C LYS A 322 -2.50 16.85 -41.02
N LYS A 323 -2.89 17.94 -41.69
CA LYS A 323 -3.87 17.95 -42.77
C LYS A 323 -3.43 17.05 -43.92
#